data_AF-A0A927PKM6-F1
#
_entry.id   AF-A0A927PKM6-F1
#
_cell.length_a   1.000
_cell.length_b   1.000
_cell.length_c   1.000
_cell.angle_alpha   90.00
_cell.angle_beta   90.00
_cell.angle_gamma   90.00
#
_symmetry.space_group_name_H-M   'P 1'
#
loop_
_entity.id
_entity.type
_entity.pdbx_description
1 polymer ?
#
loop_
_entity_poly.entity_id
_entity_poly.type
_entity_poly.pdbx_seq_one_letter_code
_entity_poly.pdbx_strand_id
1 'polypeptide(L)'
;MKGNNGRANVSLASPMILAGITMTIIAVGAVVHSAASGKLIDLAVFQAAGQAFLDGTPLYSDDFERPHGLRFIYAPFAAMLFAPLALIDEPLLQLAWTITSVALVWAILLMLLRHAWPALRATPARAMTVATALLGVALVLEPILSTKYFGQINLVLITLVVADLTGTIPRRFRGIATGIAAAIKVTPAAFGLVFLLRKDLGSVARAIATGLATILIGFLVRPESSMWYWTYEFFRTDRAGGHSYGPNQALTGMLARTGLDGTAKDILWLAGALLIVALATWCAWRFTRRGDHVVALGLVALASLAAAPFAVTHHWVYVLVLLPIAVAPAYRAWRALVIPAIVVFIVAPHRFAIDDPSSIAGIAYNFVVGNGQFWTAMVLLGAAFIAARRHVPASGAPGSGAQASEAPGSAAPGSAARNDELRAGTVNARIDHTMAEVPR
;
A
#
# COMPACT_ATOMS: atom_id res chain seq x y z
N MET A 1 37.03 16.36 2.87
CA MET A 1 35.58 16.56 3.06
C MET A 1 35.01 15.41 3.88
N LYS A 2 34.72 15.64 5.17
CA LYS A 2 34.12 14.64 6.07
C LYS A 2 32.63 14.50 5.73
N GLY A 3 32.20 13.28 5.43
CA GLY A 3 30.81 12.95 5.08
C GLY A 3 29.87 13.26 6.24
N ASN A 4 28.96 14.20 6.00
CA ASN A 4 27.84 14.50 6.88
C ASN A 4 26.80 13.37 6.77
N ASN A 5 27.04 12.28 7.49
CA ASN A 5 26.02 11.25 7.73
C ASN A 5 24.96 11.84 8.66
N GLY A 6 24.02 12.59 8.06
CA GLY A 6 22.88 13.20 8.74
C GLY A 6 21.97 12.15 9.36
N ARG A 7 22.34 11.65 10.55
CA ARG A 7 21.40 11.07 11.49
C ARG A 7 20.55 12.22 12.04
N ALA A 8 19.54 12.63 11.28
CA ALA A 8 18.48 13.47 11.80
C ALA A 8 17.74 12.66 12.89
N ASN A 9 18.22 12.78 14.12
CA ASN A 9 17.52 12.35 15.32
C ASN A 9 16.32 13.27 15.48
N VAL A 10 15.19 12.90 14.88
CA VAL A 10 13.90 13.47 15.27
C VAL A 10 13.71 13.04 16.72
N SER A 11 13.83 14.00 17.63
CA SER A 11 13.53 13.77 19.05
C SER A 11 12.12 13.23 19.19
N LEU A 12 11.93 12.20 20.03
CA LEU A 12 10.60 11.69 20.38
C LEU A 12 9.74 12.77 21.05
N ALA A 13 10.37 13.82 21.58
CA ALA A 13 9.73 15.01 22.15
C ALA A 13 9.62 16.18 21.15
N SER A 14 9.74 15.94 19.84
CA SER A 14 9.52 16.98 18.83
C SER A 14 8.08 17.52 18.92
N PRO A 15 7.85 18.85 18.84
CA PRO A 15 6.51 19.43 18.84
C PRO A 15 5.57 18.82 17.79
N MET A 16 6.10 18.42 16.64
CA MET A 16 5.33 17.75 15.58
C MET A 16 4.86 16.35 15.97
N ILE A 17 5.69 15.58 16.69
CA ILE A 17 5.33 14.25 17.18
C ILE A 17 4.24 14.38 18.24
N LEU A 18 4.39 15.33 19.17
CA LEU A 18 3.38 15.61 20.19
C LEU A 18 2.05 16.04 19.57
N ALA A 19 2.08 16.99 18.62
CA ALA A 19 0.88 17.42 17.90
C ALA A 19 0.19 16.25 17.17
N GLY A 20 0.98 15.38 16.51
CA GLY A 20 0.46 14.18 15.83
C GLY A 20 -0.16 13.17 16.80
N ILE A 21 0.46 12.95 17.97
CA ILE A 21 -0.09 12.07 19.01
C ILE A 21 -1.39 12.67 19.58
N THR A 22 -1.42 13.97 19.87
CA THR A 22 -2.64 14.65 20.34
C THR A 22 -3.76 14.53 19.31
N MET A 23 -3.48 14.78 18.03
CA MET A 23 -4.44 14.58 16.94
C MET A 23 -4.93 13.13 16.88
N THR A 24 -4.05 12.17 17.13
CA THR A 24 -4.38 10.74 17.16
C THR A 24 -5.35 10.41 18.29
N ILE A 25 -5.08 10.90 19.51
CA ILE A 25 -5.98 10.72 20.66
C ILE A 25 -7.37 11.27 20.33
N ILE A 26 -7.44 12.49 19.80
CA ILE A 26 -8.71 13.14 19.42
C ILE A 26 -9.42 12.33 18.33
N ALA A 27 -8.71 11.97 17.25
CA ALA A 27 -9.29 11.25 16.12
C ALA A 27 -9.77 9.85 16.50
N VAL A 28 -9.02 9.12 17.34
CA VAL A 28 -9.44 7.81 17.86
C VAL A 28 -10.67 7.96 18.75
N GLY A 29 -10.68 8.94 19.66
CA GLY A 29 -11.84 9.22 20.50
C GLY A 29 -13.10 9.51 19.69
N ALA A 30 -12.99 10.38 18.68
CA ALA A 30 -14.11 10.71 17.78
C ALA A 30 -14.61 9.48 16.99
N VAL A 31 -13.69 8.65 16.50
CA VAL A 31 -14.03 7.43 15.73
C VAL A 31 -14.71 6.38 16.60
N VAL A 32 -14.20 6.13 17.81
CA VAL A 32 -14.81 5.19 18.75
C VAL A 32 -16.17 5.69 19.22
N HIS A 33 -16.30 6.99 19.50
CA HIS A 33 -17.59 7.59 19.84
C HIS A 33 -18.61 7.45 18.70
N SER A 34 -18.19 7.69 17.46
CA SER A 34 -19.06 7.52 16.28
C SER A 34 -19.48 6.07 16.07
N ALA A 35 -18.67 5.08 16.44
CA ALA A 35 -19.04 3.68 16.33
C ALA A 35 -20.12 3.26 17.35
N ALA A 36 -20.23 3.97 18.46
CA ALA A 36 -21.27 3.71 19.46
C ALA A 36 -22.65 4.27 19.06
N SER A 37 -22.70 5.19 18.09
CA SER A 37 -23.93 5.90 17.68
C SER A 37 -24.29 5.76 16.20
N GLY A 38 -23.37 5.24 15.39
CA GLY A 38 -23.54 5.06 13.95
C GLY A 38 -24.14 3.71 13.54
N LYS A 39 -24.32 3.54 12.23
CA LYS A 39 -24.57 2.23 11.60
C LYS A 39 -23.58 2.00 10.48
N LEU A 40 -22.93 0.85 10.48
CA LEU A 40 -21.94 0.46 9.48
C LEU A 40 -22.62 -0.28 8.34
N ILE A 41 -23.02 0.48 7.32
CA ILE A 41 -23.93 0.04 6.24
C ILE A 41 -23.45 -1.25 5.54
N ASP A 42 -22.19 -1.29 5.10
CA ASP A 42 -21.65 -2.46 4.38
C ASP A 42 -21.29 -3.61 5.33
N LEU A 43 -20.97 -3.31 6.59
CA LEU A 43 -20.71 -4.35 7.60
C LEU A 43 -21.97 -5.17 7.86
N ALA A 44 -23.16 -4.54 7.86
CA ALA A 44 -24.42 -5.25 7.96
C ALA A 44 -24.62 -6.23 6.79
N VAL A 45 -24.22 -5.85 5.57
CA VAL A 45 -24.26 -6.76 4.40
C VAL A 45 -23.28 -7.92 4.58
N PHE A 46 -22.11 -7.70 5.17
CA PHE A 46 -21.15 -8.79 5.47
C PHE A 46 -21.71 -9.73 6.52
N GLN A 47 -22.34 -9.20 7.57
CA GLN A 47 -23.00 -9.99 8.61
C GLN A 47 -24.14 -10.83 8.03
N ALA A 48 -25.02 -10.24 7.21
CA ALA A 48 -26.10 -10.93 6.50
C ALA A 48 -25.56 -12.01 5.54
N ALA A 49 -24.46 -11.75 4.83
CA ALA A 49 -23.79 -12.76 4.01
C ALA A 49 -23.22 -13.92 4.82
N GLY A 50 -22.69 -13.64 6.02
CA GLY A 50 -22.29 -14.66 6.98
C GLY A 50 -23.47 -15.50 7.46
N GLN A 51 -24.60 -14.87 7.78
CA GLN A 51 -25.82 -15.55 8.21
C GLN A 51 -26.39 -16.44 7.09
N ALA A 52 -26.53 -15.89 5.88
CA ALA A 52 -26.94 -16.63 4.69
C ALA A 52 -25.98 -17.77 4.33
N PHE A 53 -24.69 -17.67 4.71
CA PHE A 53 -23.76 -18.77 4.59
C PHE A 53 -24.09 -19.90 5.57
N LEU A 54 -24.32 -19.57 6.84
CA LEU A 54 -24.65 -20.52 7.91
C LEU A 54 -26.00 -21.22 7.67
N ASP A 55 -27.00 -20.49 7.22
CA ASP A 55 -28.36 -20.99 6.99
C ASP A 55 -28.50 -21.75 5.66
N GLY A 56 -27.49 -21.69 4.79
CA GLY A 56 -27.55 -22.26 3.44
C GLY A 56 -28.35 -21.41 2.43
N THR A 57 -28.86 -20.24 2.82
CA THR A 57 -29.65 -19.33 1.97
C THR A 57 -28.85 -18.87 0.74
N PRO A 58 -29.39 -18.98 -0.50
CA PRO A 58 -28.68 -18.58 -1.71
C PRO A 58 -28.26 -17.09 -1.72
N LEU A 59 -26.95 -16.83 -1.82
CA LEU A 59 -26.34 -15.49 -1.63
C LEU A 59 -26.76 -14.40 -2.63
N TYR A 60 -27.22 -14.80 -3.82
CA TYR A 60 -27.54 -13.89 -4.92
C TYR A 60 -29.01 -14.01 -5.37
N SER A 61 -29.87 -14.51 -4.48
CA SER A 61 -31.31 -14.66 -4.71
C SER A 61 -32.11 -13.55 -4.03
N ASP A 62 -33.42 -13.51 -4.27
CA ASP A 62 -34.33 -12.60 -3.56
C ASP A 62 -34.52 -12.97 -2.08
N ASP A 63 -34.18 -14.20 -1.69
CA ASP A 63 -34.22 -14.68 -0.31
C ASP A 63 -33.04 -14.15 0.53
N PHE A 64 -32.02 -13.59 -0.12
CA PHE A 64 -30.93 -12.93 0.59
C PHE A 64 -31.46 -11.68 1.30
N GLU A 65 -31.25 -11.60 2.62
CA GLU A 65 -31.54 -10.38 3.37
C GLU A 65 -30.71 -9.23 2.81
N ARG A 66 -31.35 -8.12 2.48
CA ARG A 66 -30.71 -6.93 1.89
C ARG A 66 -30.66 -5.78 2.91
N PRO A 67 -29.72 -5.78 3.89
CA PRO A 67 -29.51 -4.62 4.75
C PRO A 67 -29.35 -3.36 3.92
N HIS A 68 -30.15 -2.33 4.24
CA HIS A 68 -30.17 -1.06 3.51
C HIS A 68 -30.45 -1.18 2.00
N GLY A 69 -31.10 -2.27 1.56
CA GLY A 69 -31.39 -2.55 0.15
C GLY A 69 -30.17 -3.00 -0.66
N LEU A 70 -29.03 -3.27 -0.01
CA LEU A 70 -27.78 -3.61 -0.67
C LEU A 70 -27.64 -5.12 -0.90
N ARG A 71 -27.04 -5.47 -2.03
CA ARG A 71 -26.74 -6.86 -2.41
C ARG A 71 -25.35 -7.27 -1.95
N PHE A 72 -25.17 -8.56 -1.73
CA PHE A 72 -23.83 -9.14 -1.61
C PHE A 72 -23.17 -9.26 -2.99
N ILE A 73 -21.99 -8.65 -3.17
CA ILE A 73 -21.29 -8.55 -4.47
C ILE A 73 -19.92 -9.23 -4.51
N TYR A 74 -19.54 -9.94 -3.45
CA TYR A 74 -18.26 -10.63 -3.34
C TYR A 74 -18.39 -12.11 -3.69
N ALA A 75 -17.27 -12.80 -3.91
CA ALA A 75 -17.28 -14.23 -4.21
C ALA A 75 -17.83 -15.05 -3.02
N PRO A 76 -18.42 -16.24 -3.22
CA PRO A 76 -18.98 -17.04 -2.12
C PRO A 76 -17.97 -17.44 -1.04
N PHE A 77 -16.69 -17.57 -1.40
CA PHE A 77 -15.60 -17.74 -0.43
C PHE A 77 -15.57 -16.63 0.63
N ALA A 78 -15.89 -15.38 0.26
CA ALA A 78 -15.94 -14.27 1.22
C ALA A 78 -17.09 -14.41 2.22
N ALA A 79 -18.25 -14.94 1.80
CA ALA A 79 -19.37 -15.19 2.72
C ALA A 79 -19.00 -16.19 3.82
N MET A 80 -18.23 -17.24 3.47
CA MET A 80 -17.66 -18.18 4.46
C MET A 80 -16.76 -17.46 5.47
N LEU A 81 -15.93 -16.51 5.03
CA LEU A 81 -15.09 -15.71 5.93
C LEU A 81 -15.90 -14.74 6.80
N PHE A 82 -17.12 -14.38 6.39
CA PHE A 82 -18.03 -13.51 7.15
C PHE A 82 -18.95 -14.27 8.09
N ALA A 83 -19.04 -15.60 7.98
CA ALA A 83 -19.85 -16.43 8.88
C ALA A 83 -19.58 -16.17 10.38
N PRO A 84 -18.33 -15.98 10.86
CA PRO A 84 -18.10 -15.65 12.26
C PRO A 84 -18.69 -14.29 12.70
N LEU A 85 -18.87 -13.34 11.77
CA LEU A 85 -19.43 -12.02 12.08
C LEU A 85 -20.92 -12.11 12.41
N ALA A 86 -21.64 -13.08 11.82
CA ALA A 86 -23.05 -13.33 12.07
C ALA A 86 -23.34 -13.78 13.50
N LEU A 87 -22.33 -14.30 14.21
CA LEU A 87 -22.45 -14.79 15.58
C LEU A 87 -22.31 -13.69 16.64
N ILE A 88 -22.01 -12.46 16.23
CA ILE A 88 -21.73 -11.33 17.12
C ILE A 88 -22.88 -10.34 17.04
N ASP A 89 -23.36 -9.88 18.19
CA ASP A 89 -24.36 -8.80 18.26
C ASP A 89 -23.89 -7.53 17.53
N GLU A 90 -24.80 -6.85 16.83
CA GLU A 90 -24.46 -5.78 15.88
C GLU A 90 -23.68 -4.62 16.54
N PRO A 91 -24.11 -4.01 17.66
CA PRO A 91 -23.34 -2.99 18.38
C PRO A 91 -21.91 -3.42 18.74
N LEU A 92 -21.76 -4.66 19.24
CA LEU A 92 -20.44 -5.20 19.60
C LEU A 92 -19.57 -5.40 18.36
N LEU A 93 -20.16 -5.92 17.28
CA LEU A 93 -19.48 -6.10 16.00
C LEU A 93 -19.01 -4.75 15.42
N GLN A 94 -19.86 -3.71 15.46
CA GLN A 94 -19.49 -2.38 14.96
C GLN A 94 -18.34 -1.76 15.75
N LEU A 95 -18.36 -1.87 17.08
CA LEU A 95 -17.28 -1.40 17.95
C LEU A 95 -15.98 -2.17 17.68
N ALA A 96 -16.04 -3.50 17.66
CA ALA A 96 -14.88 -4.35 17.40
C ALA A 96 -14.28 -4.11 16.00
N TRP A 97 -15.13 -3.95 14.99
CA TRP A 97 -14.71 -3.64 13.62
C TRP A 97 -14.04 -2.27 13.51
N THR A 98 -14.54 -1.28 14.24
CA THR A 98 -13.95 0.06 14.29
C THR A 98 -12.56 0.04 14.95
N ILE A 99 -12.44 -0.61 16.10
CA ILE A 99 -11.15 -0.77 16.80
C ILE A 99 -10.15 -1.50 15.89
N THR A 100 -10.61 -2.58 15.25
CA THR A 100 -9.80 -3.35 14.30
C THR A 100 -9.36 -2.47 13.13
N SER A 101 -10.25 -1.68 12.55
CA SER A 101 -9.93 -0.75 11.46
C SER A 101 -8.85 0.26 11.84
N VAL A 102 -8.93 0.85 13.05
CA VAL A 102 -7.89 1.76 13.57
C VAL A 102 -6.55 1.04 13.72
N ALA A 103 -6.55 -0.17 14.29
CA ALA A 103 -5.35 -0.98 14.44
C ALA A 103 -4.72 -1.36 13.10
N LEU A 104 -5.53 -1.69 12.09
CA LEU A 104 -5.07 -2.01 10.73
C LEU A 104 -4.43 -0.78 10.06
N VAL A 105 -5.04 0.41 10.16
CA VAL A 105 -4.44 1.66 9.66
C VAL A 105 -3.06 1.88 10.28
N TRP A 106 -2.95 1.73 11.61
CA TRP A 106 -1.67 1.86 12.30
C TRP A 106 -0.65 0.81 11.83
N ALA A 107 -1.05 -0.45 11.68
CA ALA A 107 -0.17 -1.52 11.19
C ALA A 107 0.32 -1.27 9.76
N ILE A 108 -0.55 -0.80 8.87
CA ILE A 108 -0.21 -0.40 7.50
C ILE A 108 0.85 0.71 7.53
N LEU A 109 0.63 1.76 8.34
CA LEU A 109 1.59 2.86 8.48
C LEU A 109 2.93 2.37 8.98
N LEU A 110 2.95 1.51 10.00
CA LEU A 110 4.18 0.95 10.55
C LEU A 110 4.95 0.14 9.50
N MET A 111 4.27 -0.74 8.75
CA MET A 111 4.88 -1.53 7.68
C MET A 111 5.44 -0.65 6.57
N LEU A 112 4.66 0.33 6.10
CA LEU A 112 5.09 1.25 5.05
C LEU A 112 6.22 2.16 5.52
N LEU A 113 6.20 2.67 6.75
CA LEU A 113 7.27 3.48 7.33
C LEU A 113 8.59 2.72 7.43
N ARG A 114 8.56 1.48 7.94
CA ARG A 114 9.76 0.63 8.01
C ARG A 114 10.30 0.27 6.63
N HIS A 115 9.45 0.29 5.60
CA HIS A 115 9.87 0.10 4.22
C HIS A 115 10.43 1.39 3.59
N ALA A 116 9.75 2.53 3.77
CA ALA A 116 10.12 3.85 3.26
C ALA A 116 11.35 4.46 3.95
N TRP A 117 11.55 4.14 5.23
CA TRP A 117 12.61 4.65 6.08
C TRP A 117 13.33 3.49 6.78
N PRO A 118 14.26 2.79 6.11
CA PRO A 118 14.88 1.57 6.63
C PRO A 118 15.55 1.70 8.00
N ALA A 119 16.05 2.89 8.37
CA ALA A 119 16.62 3.15 9.70
C ALA A 119 15.62 2.91 10.85
N LEU A 120 14.31 3.03 10.60
CA LEU A 120 13.26 2.70 11.58
C LEU A 120 13.17 1.19 11.86
N ARG A 121 13.74 0.32 11.02
CA ARG A 121 13.76 -1.14 11.28
C ARG A 121 14.62 -1.51 12.49
N ALA A 122 15.68 -0.74 12.75
CA ALA A 122 16.58 -0.92 13.89
C ALA A 122 16.07 -0.22 15.16
N THR A 123 15.00 0.58 15.08
CA THR A 123 14.47 1.35 16.21
C THR A 123 12.93 1.18 16.32
N PRO A 124 12.44 0.01 16.76
CA PRO A 124 11.01 -0.30 16.78
C PRO A 124 10.17 0.73 17.54
N ALA A 125 10.65 1.18 18.71
CA ALA A 125 9.95 2.20 19.50
C ALA A 125 9.76 3.50 18.71
N ARG A 126 10.79 3.97 18.01
CA ARG A 126 10.71 5.17 17.15
C ARG A 126 9.77 4.95 15.97
N ALA A 127 9.79 3.77 15.35
CA ALA A 127 8.87 3.43 14.27
C ALA A 127 7.41 3.48 14.73
N MET A 128 7.13 2.93 15.92
CA MET A 128 5.81 2.95 16.55
C MET A 128 5.39 4.39 16.88
N THR A 129 6.26 5.21 17.48
CA THR A 129 5.95 6.61 17.78
C THR A 129 5.60 7.40 16.53
N VAL A 130 6.36 7.25 15.44
CA VAL A 130 6.07 7.95 14.16
C VAL A 130 4.78 7.42 13.53
N ALA A 131 4.54 6.11 13.55
CA ALA A 131 3.29 5.52 13.05
C ALA A 131 2.07 6.03 13.84
N THR A 132 2.19 6.09 15.17
CA THR A 132 1.16 6.65 16.04
C THR A 132 0.95 8.14 15.76
N ALA A 133 2.00 8.94 15.62
CA ALA A 133 1.85 10.36 15.31
C ALA A 133 1.16 10.63 13.95
N LEU A 134 1.33 9.72 12.97
CA LEU A 134 0.67 9.81 11.66
C LEU A 134 -0.75 9.23 11.66
N LEU A 135 -1.12 8.45 12.67
CA LEU A 135 -2.43 7.78 12.73
C LEU A 135 -3.57 8.80 12.74
N GLY A 136 -3.46 9.88 13.51
CA GLY A 136 -4.46 10.95 13.54
C GLY A 136 -4.73 11.55 12.16
N VAL A 137 -3.67 11.86 11.41
CA VAL A 137 -3.78 12.35 10.02
C VAL A 137 -4.43 11.29 9.12
N ALA A 138 -4.01 10.03 9.24
CA ALA A 138 -4.57 8.93 8.46
C ALA A 138 -6.06 8.75 8.72
N LEU A 139 -6.49 8.87 9.98
CA LEU A 139 -7.87 8.68 10.39
C LEU A 139 -8.81 9.77 9.89
N VAL A 140 -8.30 10.94 9.50
CA VAL A 140 -9.09 12.04 8.91
C VAL A 140 -8.98 12.13 7.38
N LEU A 141 -8.19 11.26 6.74
CA LEU A 141 -8.23 11.12 5.29
C LEU A 141 -9.61 10.60 4.88
N GLU A 142 -10.24 11.22 3.91
CA GLU A 142 -11.61 10.90 3.53
C GLU A 142 -11.82 9.44 3.10
N PRO A 143 -10.92 8.77 2.35
CA PRO A 143 -11.07 7.33 2.08
C PRO A 143 -11.13 6.48 3.34
N ILE A 144 -10.41 6.89 4.39
CA ILE A 144 -10.34 6.19 5.68
C ILE A 144 -11.56 6.55 6.54
N LEU A 145 -12.01 7.80 6.53
CA LEU A 145 -13.26 8.22 7.17
C LEU A 145 -14.46 7.50 6.57
N SER A 146 -14.61 7.52 5.24
CA SER A 146 -15.70 6.85 4.54
C SER A 146 -15.70 5.35 4.82
N THR A 147 -14.53 4.69 4.82
CA THR A 147 -14.43 3.27 5.21
C THR A 147 -14.99 3.01 6.61
N LYS A 148 -14.85 3.94 7.56
CA LYS A 148 -15.42 3.80 8.91
C LYS A 148 -16.91 4.04 8.97
N TYR A 149 -17.50 4.85 8.09
CA TYR A 149 -18.96 5.01 8.04
C TYR A 149 -19.63 3.79 7.40
N PHE A 150 -18.97 3.18 6.42
CA PHE A 150 -19.50 2.00 5.75
C PHE A 150 -19.14 0.68 6.45
N GLY A 151 -18.03 0.62 7.20
CA GLY A 151 -17.51 -0.65 7.71
C GLY A 151 -16.82 -1.49 6.63
N GLN A 152 -16.26 -0.85 5.60
CA GLN A 152 -15.68 -1.52 4.43
C GLN A 152 -14.47 -2.40 4.76
N ILE A 153 -14.36 -3.55 4.07
CA ILE A 153 -13.27 -4.53 4.24
C ILE A 153 -11.92 -4.07 3.68
N ASN A 154 -11.87 -2.95 2.94
CA ASN A 154 -10.69 -2.53 2.19
C ASN A 154 -9.43 -2.40 3.06
N LEU A 155 -9.57 -2.04 4.35
CA LEU A 155 -8.45 -1.97 5.31
C LEU A 155 -7.83 -3.34 5.62
N VAL A 156 -8.63 -4.39 5.71
CA VAL A 156 -8.15 -5.78 5.85
C VAL A 156 -7.36 -6.16 4.60
N LEU A 157 -7.93 -5.91 3.42
CA LEU A 157 -7.33 -6.28 2.13
C LEU A 157 -5.99 -5.59 1.89
N ILE A 158 -5.91 -4.27 2.09
CA ILE A 158 -4.65 -3.54 1.94
C ILE A 158 -3.62 -3.97 2.99
N THR A 159 -4.03 -4.33 4.21
CA THR A 159 -3.09 -4.84 5.22
C THR A 159 -2.42 -6.13 4.74
N LEU A 160 -3.20 -7.07 4.19
CA LEU A 160 -2.69 -8.30 3.59
C LEU A 160 -1.70 -8.03 2.45
N VAL A 161 -2.08 -7.14 1.53
CA VAL A 161 -1.23 -6.72 0.40
C VAL A 161 0.07 -6.07 0.87
N VAL A 162 -0.02 -5.11 1.80
CA VAL A 162 1.16 -4.40 2.33
C VAL A 162 2.07 -5.35 3.10
N ALA A 163 1.53 -6.29 3.88
CA ALA A 163 2.32 -7.28 4.60
C ALA A 163 3.16 -8.16 3.66
N ASP A 164 2.57 -8.56 2.53
CA ASP A 164 3.27 -9.29 1.47
C ASP A 164 4.38 -8.43 0.82
N LEU A 165 4.06 -7.19 0.48
CA LEU A 165 4.92 -6.34 -0.33
C LEU A 165 6.03 -5.64 0.45
N THR A 166 5.87 -5.50 1.77
CA THR A 166 6.88 -4.89 2.65
C THR A 166 7.81 -5.92 3.29
N GLY A 167 7.51 -7.22 3.15
CA GLY A 167 8.33 -8.32 3.67
C GLY A 167 8.01 -8.74 5.10
N THR A 168 6.84 -8.34 5.63
CA THR A 168 6.31 -8.83 6.92
C THR A 168 6.00 -10.32 6.82
N ILE A 169 5.44 -10.77 5.70
CA ILE A 169 5.23 -12.19 5.41
C ILE A 169 6.55 -12.82 4.93
N PRO A 170 6.98 -13.96 5.51
CA PRO A 170 8.19 -14.66 5.09
C PRO A 170 8.19 -14.97 3.59
N ARG A 171 9.36 -14.90 2.95
CA ARG A 171 9.50 -15.04 1.48
C ARG A 171 8.86 -16.32 0.91
N ARG A 172 8.84 -17.42 1.66
CA ARG A 172 8.21 -18.69 1.24
C ARG A 172 6.69 -18.66 1.17
N PHE A 173 6.04 -17.75 1.92
CA PHE A 173 4.58 -17.59 1.96
C PHE A 173 4.10 -16.32 1.23
N ARG A 174 5.04 -15.48 0.78
CA ARG A 174 4.71 -14.22 0.12
C ARG A 174 3.85 -14.45 -1.13
N GLY A 175 2.79 -13.68 -1.27
CA GLY A 175 1.81 -13.77 -2.36
C GLY A 175 0.51 -14.44 -1.93
N ILE A 176 0.52 -15.27 -0.88
CA ILE A 176 -0.69 -15.93 -0.37
C ILE A 176 -1.68 -14.87 0.14
N ALA A 177 -1.23 -13.90 0.94
CA ALA A 177 -2.10 -12.88 1.50
C ALA A 177 -2.70 -11.96 0.41
N THR A 178 -1.91 -11.60 -0.60
CA THR A 178 -2.38 -10.87 -1.79
C THR A 178 -3.38 -11.70 -2.59
N GLY A 179 -3.15 -13.01 -2.73
CA GLY A 179 -4.08 -13.94 -3.37
C GLY A 179 -5.42 -14.04 -2.65
N ILE A 180 -5.41 -14.18 -1.31
CA ILE A 180 -6.62 -14.14 -0.48
C ILE A 180 -7.35 -12.81 -0.65
N ALA A 181 -6.63 -11.69 -0.59
CA ALA A 181 -7.23 -10.38 -0.76
C ALA A 181 -7.90 -10.23 -2.15
N ALA A 182 -7.23 -10.71 -3.21
CA ALA A 182 -7.73 -10.71 -4.58
C ALA A 182 -8.97 -11.60 -4.78
N ALA A 183 -9.02 -12.73 -4.05
CA ALA A 183 -10.16 -13.64 -4.06
C ALA A 183 -11.38 -13.08 -3.35
N ILE A 184 -11.18 -12.31 -2.28
CA ILE A 184 -12.27 -11.60 -1.60
C ILE A 184 -12.78 -10.49 -2.51
N LYS A 185 -11.89 -9.62 -2.99
CA LYS A 185 -12.21 -8.49 -3.88
C LYS A 185 -11.17 -8.40 -5.00
N VAL A 186 -11.61 -8.25 -6.25
CA VAL A 186 -10.72 -8.29 -7.41
C VAL A 186 -9.64 -7.18 -7.42
N THR A 187 -9.90 -6.02 -6.82
CA THR A 187 -8.98 -4.86 -6.84
C THR A 187 -7.55 -5.20 -6.39
N PRO A 188 -7.33 -5.91 -5.26
CA PRO A 188 -6.02 -6.42 -4.86
C PRO A 188 -5.24 -7.24 -5.91
N ALA A 189 -5.89 -7.84 -6.91
CA ALA A 189 -5.20 -8.62 -7.96
C ALA A 189 -4.17 -7.77 -8.72
N ALA A 190 -4.41 -6.46 -8.86
CA ALA A 190 -3.48 -5.53 -9.49
C ALA A 190 -2.10 -5.52 -8.82
N PHE A 191 -2.01 -5.81 -7.52
CA PHE A 191 -0.73 -5.86 -6.81
C PHE A 191 0.13 -7.08 -7.15
N GLY A 192 -0.43 -8.08 -7.83
CA GLY A 192 0.36 -9.13 -8.49
C GLY A 192 1.40 -8.56 -9.46
N LEU A 193 1.09 -7.41 -10.08
CA LEU A 193 2.03 -6.67 -10.93
C LEU A 193 3.29 -6.25 -10.15
N VAL A 194 3.18 -5.90 -8.87
CA VAL A 194 4.37 -5.52 -8.08
C VAL A 194 5.33 -6.70 -7.93
N PHE A 195 4.82 -7.94 -7.77
CA PHE A 195 5.68 -9.13 -7.76
C PHE A 195 6.33 -9.37 -9.13
N LEU A 196 5.56 -9.24 -10.21
CA LEU A 196 6.08 -9.37 -11.58
C LEU A 196 7.20 -8.35 -11.86
N LEU A 197 6.99 -7.08 -11.50
CA LEU A 197 7.99 -6.02 -11.64
C LEU A 197 9.25 -6.28 -10.82
N ARG A 198 9.13 -6.97 -9.69
CA ARG A 198 10.26 -7.43 -8.85
C ARG A 198 10.86 -8.75 -9.33
N LYS A 199 10.34 -9.35 -10.40
CA LYS A 199 10.68 -10.69 -10.89
C LYS A 199 10.51 -11.80 -9.85
N ASP A 200 9.60 -11.60 -8.89
CA ASP A 200 9.32 -12.55 -7.81
C ASP A 200 8.25 -13.56 -8.25
N LEU A 201 8.57 -14.36 -9.26
CA LEU A 201 7.62 -15.28 -9.92
C LEU A 201 7.04 -16.31 -8.96
N GLY A 202 7.78 -16.73 -7.92
CA GLY A 202 7.25 -17.61 -6.89
C GLY A 202 6.09 -16.97 -6.11
N SER A 203 6.13 -15.67 -5.87
CA SER A 203 5.05 -14.95 -5.18
C SER A 203 3.84 -14.76 -6.11
N VAL A 204 4.08 -14.55 -7.41
CA VAL A 204 3.01 -14.55 -8.43
C VAL A 204 2.29 -15.89 -8.47
N ALA A 205 3.06 -16.99 -8.58
CA ALA A 205 2.52 -18.34 -8.62
C ALA A 205 1.72 -18.66 -7.35
N ARG A 206 2.22 -18.31 -6.16
CA ARG A 206 1.47 -18.48 -4.91
C ARG A 206 0.19 -17.65 -4.88
N ALA A 207 0.21 -16.39 -5.31
CA ALA A 207 -1.00 -15.57 -5.35
C ALA A 207 -2.07 -16.16 -6.27
N ILE A 208 -1.68 -16.63 -7.47
CA ILE A 208 -2.59 -17.30 -8.42
C ILE A 208 -3.11 -18.59 -7.82
N ALA A 209 -2.23 -19.46 -7.29
CA ALA A 209 -2.61 -20.73 -6.69
C ALA A 209 -3.57 -20.54 -5.51
N THR A 210 -3.34 -19.54 -4.67
CA THR A 210 -4.25 -19.18 -3.59
C THR A 210 -5.59 -18.70 -4.11
N GLY A 211 -5.63 -17.83 -5.13
CA GLY A 211 -6.88 -17.43 -5.78
C GLY A 211 -7.67 -18.63 -6.32
N LEU A 212 -7.03 -19.52 -7.07
CA LEU A 212 -7.65 -20.74 -7.58
C LEU A 212 -8.15 -21.66 -6.45
N ALA A 213 -7.38 -21.81 -5.38
CA ALA A 213 -7.79 -22.59 -4.21
C ALA A 213 -9.05 -22.00 -3.55
N THR A 214 -9.15 -20.67 -3.42
CA THR A 214 -10.36 -20.04 -2.87
C THR A 214 -11.59 -20.20 -3.77
N ILE A 215 -11.40 -20.19 -5.10
CA ILE A 215 -12.47 -20.48 -6.07
C ILE A 215 -12.96 -21.90 -5.87
N LEU A 216 -12.02 -22.87 -5.80
CA LEU A 216 -12.34 -24.28 -5.55
C LEU A 216 -13.09 -24.45 -4.23
N ILE A 217 -12.61 -23.83 -3.14
CA ILE A 217 -13.30 -23.85 -1.85
C ILE A 217 -14.72 -23.31 -2.00
N GLY A 218 -14.90 -22.18 -2.70
CA GLY A 218 -16.22 -21.61 -3.00
C GLY A 218 -17.16 -22.62 -3.67
N PHE A 219 -16.68 -23.31 -4.72
CA PHE A 219 -17.47 -24.35 -5.39
C PHE A 219 -17.75 -25.57 -4.50
N LEU A 220 -16.85 -25.93 -3.59
CA LEU A 220 -17.06 -27.04 -2.67
C LEU A 220 -18.10 -26.72 -1.59
N VAL A 221 -18.10 -25.49 -1.06
CA VAL A 221 -19.01 -25.10 0.02
C VAL A 221 -20.36 -24.58 -0.49
N ARG A 222 -20.38 -23.89 -1.63
CA ARG A 222 -21.57 -23.26 -2.22
C ARG A 222 -21.54 -23.36 -3.76
N PRO A 223 -21.81 -24.54 -4.35
CA PRO A 223 -21.68 -24.77 -5.80
C PRO A 223 -22.54 -23.83 -6.65
N GLU A 224 -23.84 -23.72 -6.35
CA GLU A 224 -24.79 -22.93 -7.14
C GLU A 224 -24.47 -21.44 -7.09
N SER A 225 -24.24 -20.91 -5.89
CA SER A 225 -23.83 -19.51 -5.72
C SER A 225 -22.49 -19.24 -6.42
N SER A 226 -21.55 -20.19 -6.42
CA SER A 226 -20.27 -20.04 -7.13
C SER A 226 -20.43 -20.05 -8.64
N MET A 227 -21.29 -20.92 -9.17
CA MET A 227 -21.63 -20.93 -10.59
C MET A 227 -22.24 -19.60 -11.02
N TRP A 228 -23.26 -19.13 -10.31
CA TRP A 228 -23.89 -17.83 -10.56
C TRP A 228 -22.89 -16.68 -10.47
N TYR A 229 -22.02 -16.70 -9.46
CA TYR A 229 -21.04 -15.64 -9.27
C TYR A 229 -20.09 -15.54 -10.47
N TRP A 230 -19.43 -16.63 -10.84
CA TRP A 230 -18.40 -16.62 -11.89
C TRP A 230 -18.96 -16.51 -13.31
N THR A 231 -20.25 -16.77 -13.53
CA THR A 231 -20.86 -16.69 -14.87
C THR A 231 -21.69 -15.42 -15.09
N TYR A 232 -22.31 -14.88 -14.04
CA TYR A 232 -23.21 -13.74 -14.17
C TYR A 232 -22.82 -12.59 -13.25
N GLU A 233 -22.87 -12.80 -11.93
CA GLU A 233 -22.71 -11.71 -10.98
C GLU A 233 -21.37 -11.01 -11.21
N PHE A 234 -20.25 -11.71 -11.37
CA PHE A 234 -18.91 -11.16 -11.62
C PHE A 234 -18.82 -10.21 -12.82
N PHE A 235 -19.65 -10.35 -13.86
CA PHE A 235 -19.60 -9.50 -15.05
C PHE A 235 -20.60 -8.33 -15.03
N ARG A 236 -21.48 -8.25 -14.04
CA ARG A 236 -22.42 -7.12 -13.90
C ARG A 236 -21.68 -5.80 -13.67
N THR A 237 -21.99 -4.78 -14.45
CA THR A 237 -21.36 -3.45 -14.35
C THR A 237 -22.25 -2.42 -13.64
N ASP A 238 -23.52 -2.74 -13.41
CA ASP A 238 -24.56 -1.88 -12.82
C ASP A 238 -24.63 -1.92 -11.28
N ARG A 239 -23.55 -2.38 -10.62
CA ARG A 239 -23.61 -2.73 -9.19
C ARG A 239 -23.45 -1.58 -8.21
N ALA A 240 -22.89 -0.46 -8.66
CA ALA A 240 -22.32 0.54 -7.76
C ALA A 240 -22.97 1.93 -7.87
N GLY A 241 -24.10 2.04 -8.58
CA GLY A 241 -24.80 3.30 -8.81
C GLY A 241 -24.30 4.05 -10.06
N GLY A 242 -24.84 5.26 -10.27
CA GLY A 242 -24.52 6.08 -11.44
C GLY A 242 -23.05 6.53 -11.44
N HIS A 243 -22.40 6.52 -12.61
CA HIS A 243 -20.99 6.92 -12.72
C HIS A 243 -20.73 8.37 -12.31
N SER A 244 -21.72 9.27 -12.45
CA SER A 244 -21.63 10.68 -12.07
C SER A 244 -21.61 10.91 -10.54
N TYR A 245 -21.86 9.88 -9.73
CA TYR A 245 -21.85 9.97 -8.28
C TYR A 245 -20.57 10.62 -7.78
N GLY A 246 -20.68 11.70 -6.99
CA GLY A 246 -19.55 12.54 -6.57
C GLY A 246 -18.37 11.74 -5.98
N PRO A 247 -18.61 10.79 -5.05
CA PRO A 247 -17.56 9.95 -4.51
C PRO A 247 -16.85 9.05 -5.53
N ASN A 248 -17.41 8.79 -6.72
CA ASN A 248 -16.70 8.07 -7.78
C ASN A 248 -15.57 8.94 -8.35
N GLN A 249 -14.34 8.61 -7.96
CA GLN A 249 -13.13 9.32 -8.35
C GLN A 249 -12.28 8.54 -9.35
N ALA A 250 -12.84 7.50 -9.99
CA ALA A 250 -12.25 6.89 -11.17
C ALA A 250 -12.38 7.81 -12.40
N LEU A 251 -11.66 7.47 -13.47
CA LEU A 251 -11.79 8.10 -14.78
C LEU A 251 -13.25 8.08 -15.29
N THR A 252 -14.01 7.02 -15.00
CA THR A 252 -15.44 6.95 -15.36
C THR A 252 -16.27 8.04 -14.70
N GLY A 253 -15.99 8.37 -13.44
CA GLY A 253 -16.68 9.44 -12.73
C GLY A 253 -16.31 10.82 -13.25
N MET A 254 -15.03 11.01 -13.58
CA MET A 254 -14.56 12.24 -14.22
C MET A 254 -15.28 12.50 -15.53
N LEU A 255 -15.34 11.48 -16.41
CA LEU A 255 -16.01 11.60 -17.71
C LEU A 255 -17.53 11.76 -17.55
N ALA A 256 -18.17 10.99 -16.66
CA ALA A 256 -19.62 11.09 -16.48
C ALA A 256 -20.07 12.48 -15.99
N ARG A 257 -19.26 13.14 -15.13
CA ARG A 257 -19.57 14.49 -14.63
C ARG A 257 -19.33 15.60 -15.67
N THR A 258 -18.83 15.30 -16.87
CA THR A 258 -18.87 16.22 -18.01
C THR A 258 -20.15 16.12 -18.84
N GLY A 259 -21.08 15.22 -18.45
CA GLY A 259 -22.27 14.89 -19.23
C GLY A 259 -22.03 13.85 -20.33
N LEU A 260 -20.84 13.25 -20.41
CA LEU A 260 -20.59 12.14 -21.32
C LEU A 260 -21.23 10.85 -20.80
N ASP A 261 -21.87 10.11 -21.70
CA ASP A 261 -22.49 8.82 -21.42
C ASP A 261 -22.30 7.81 -22.57
N GLY A 262 -22.91 6.64 -22.42
CA GLY A 262 -22.94 5.57 -23.42
C GLY A 262 -21.57 5.15 -23.98
N THR A 263 -21.57 4.73 -25.24
CA THR A 263 -20.42 4.18 -25.95
C THR A 263 -19.24 5.16 -26.02
N ALA A 264 -19.51 6.46 -26.21
CA ALA A 264 -18.45 7.47 -26.29
C ALA A 264 -17.66 7.57 -24.98
N LYS A 265 -18.36 7.63 -23.84
CA LYS A 265 -17.74 7.61 -22.51
C LYS A 265 -16.94 6.32 -22.30
N ASP A 266 -17.48 5.17 -22.69
CA ASP A 266 -16.83 3.87 -22.48
C ASP A 266 -15.55 3.70 -23.31
N ILE A 267 -15.54 4.18 -24.56
CA ILE A 267 -14.33 4.21 -25.40
C ILE A 267 -13.26 5.12 -24.78
N LEU A 268 -13.64 6.32 -24.35
CA LEU A 268 -12.72 7.27 -23.71
C LEU A 268 -12.16 6.73 -22.39
N TRP A 269 -13.02 6.10 -21.59
CA TRP A 269 -12.60 5.42 -20.37
C TRP A 269 -11.61 4.32 -20.67
N LEU A 270 -11.90 3.41 -21.61
CA LEU A 270 -11.02 2.29 -21.94
C LEU A 270 -9.66 2.79 -22.44
N ALA A 271 -9.64 3.76 -23.36
CA ALA A 271 -8.40 4.35 -23.88
C ALA A 271 -7.59 5.03 -22.77
N GLY A 272 -8.24 5.84 -21.92
CA GLY A 272 -7.58 6.51 -20.80
C GLY A 272 -7.10 5.54 -19.71
N ALA A 273 -7.88 4.49 -19.42
CA ALA A 273 -7.52 3.43 -18.49
C ALA A 273 -6.27 2.69 -18.95
N LEU A 274 -6.21 2.29 -20.23
CA LEU A 274 -5.02 1.66 -20.83
C LEU A 274 -3.79 2.57 -20.74
N LEU A 275 -3.96 3.87 -21.01
CA LEU A 275 -2.87 4.85 -20.91
C LEU A 275 -2.38 5.01 -19.46
N ILE A 276 -3.29 5.17 -18.50
CA ILE A 276 -2.96 5.30 -17.07
C ILE A 276 -2.21 4.06 -16.60
N VAL A 277 -2.72 2.85 -16.92
CA VAL A 277 -2.10 1.57 -16.54
C VAL A 277 -0.72 1.43 -17.17
N ALA A 278 -0.57 1.74 -18.47
CA ALA A 278 0.72 1.65 -19.15
C ALA A 278 1.77 2.61 -18.54
N LEU A 279 1.41 3.87 -18.33
CA LEU A 279 2.29 4.88 -17.75
C LEU A 279 2.68 4.53 -16.31
N ALA A 280 1.70 4.17 -15.48
CA ALA A 280 1.94 3.80 -14.10
C ALA A 280 2.80 2.53 -13.98
N THR A 281 2.57 1.53 -14.84
CA THR A 281 3.37 0.29 -14.89
C THR A 281 4.80 0.58 -15.29
N TRP A 282 5.00 1.40 -16.33
CA TRP A 282 6.34 1.81 -16.75
C TRP A 282 7.08 2.60 -15.66
N CYS A 283 6.40 3.55 -15.01
CA CYS A 283 6.96 4.28 -13.87
C CYS A 283 7.30 3.34 -12.71
N ALA A 284 6.37 2.46 -12.33
CA ALA A 284 6.54 1.50 -11.23
C ALA A 284 7.71 0.53 -11.51
N TRP A 285 7.90 0.11 -12.76
CA TRP A 285 9.06 -0.68 -13.18
C TRP A 285 10.37 0.10 -12.95
N ARG A 286 10.43 1.37 -13.40
CA ARG A 286 11.61 2.23 -13.22
C ARG A 286 11.95 2.44 -11.74
N PHE A 287 10.96 2.76 -10.91
CA PHE A 287 11.14 2.93 -9.47
C PHE A 287 11.52 1.63 -8.78
N THR A 288 10.94 0.49 -9.19
CA THR A 288 11.31 -0.83 -8.67
C THR A 288 12.78 -1.14 -8.95
N ARG A 289 13.30 -0.82 -10.14
CA ARG A 289 14.72 -0.99 -10.48
C ARG A 289 15.66 -0.07 -9.70
N ARG A 290 15.16 1.03 -9.15
CA ARG A 290 15.91 1.96 -8.27
C ARG A 290 15.85 1.58 -6.79
N GLY A 291 15.03 0.58 -6.43
CA GLY A 291 14.75 0.22 -5.04
C GLY A 291 13.64 1.03 -4.37
N ASP A 292 12.98 1.95 -5.10
CA ASP A 292 11.90 2.81 -4.61
C ASP A 292 10.55 2.08 -4.61
N HIS A 293 10.47 1.00 -3.84
CA HIS A 293 9.34 0.09 -3.83
C HIS A 293 8.03 0.69 -3.29
N VAL A 294 8.11 1.72 -2.43
CA VAL A 294 6.92 2.41 -1.89
C VAL A 294 6.25 3.27 -2.96
N VAL A 295 7.04 3.97 -3.78
CA VAL A 295 6.51 4.75 -4.90
C VAL A 295 5.93 3.82 -5.96
N ALA A 296 6.61 2.71 -6.28
CA ALA A 296 6.09 1.70 -7.19
C ALA A 296 4.75 1.11 -6.72
N LEU A 297 4.62 0.80 -5.42
CA LEU A 297 3.36 0.36 -4.82
C LEU A 297 2.25 1.41 -5.00
N GLY A 298 2.55 2.67 -4.67
CA GLY A 298 1.60 3.77 -4.80
C GLY A 298 1.11 3.97 -6.24
N LEU A 299 1.98 3.80 -7.23
CA LEU A 299 1.63 3.91 -8.65
C LEU A 299 0.72 2.78 -9.12
N VAL A 300 0.97 1.53 -8.69
CA VAL A 300 0.07 0.40 -9.00
C VAL A 300 -1.29 0.60 -8.35
N ALA A 301 -1.33 1.03 -7.08
CA ALA A 301 -2.57 1.35 -6.39
C ALA A 301 -3.36 2.45 -7.12
N LEU A 302 -2.68 3.54 -7.46
CA LEU A 302 -3.25 4.67 -8.19
C LEU A 302 -3.87 4.23 -9.51
N ALA A 303 -3.13 3.46 -10.32
CA ALA A 303 -3.63 2.95 -11.58
C ALA A 303 -4.84 2.04 -11.38
N SER A 304 -4.81 1.14 -10.40
CA SER A 304 -5.91 0.20 -10.12
C SER A 304 -7.22 0.89 -9.75
N LEU A 305 -7.15 2.10 -9.18
CA LEU A 305 -8.31 2.88 -8.75
C LEU A 305 -8.76 3.88 -9.81
N ALA A 306 -7.81 4.62 -10.40
CA ALA A 306 -8.12 5.62 -11.41
C ALA A 306 -8.64 5.00 -12.72
N ALA A 307 -8.13 3.82 -13.08
CA ALA A 307 -8.53 3.11 -14.30
C ALA A 307 -9.74 2.17 -14.09
N ALA A 308 -10.17 1.97 -12.84
CA ALA A 308 -11.30 1.07 -12.54
C ALA A 308 -12.58 1.53 -13.26
N PRO A 309 -13.49 0.60 -13.60
CA PRO A 309 -14.82 0.97 -14.10
C PRO A 309 -15.61 1.79 -13.08
N PHE A 310 -15.35 1.57 -11.78
CA PHE A 310 -15.96 2.32 -10.70
C PHE A 310 -15.04 2.32 -9.47
N ALA A 311 -14.69 3.50 -8.95
CA ALA A 311 -13.91 3.61 -7.71
C ALA A 311 -14.38 4.79 -6.86
N VAL A 312 -15.34 4.50 -5.99
CA VAL A 312 -15.75 5.42 -4.92
C VAL A 312 -14.65 5.61 -3.89
N THR A 313 -14.69 6.74 -3.20
CA THR A 313 -13.61 7.21 -2.34
C THR A 313 -13.13 6.23 -1.27
N HIS A 314 -14.02 5.45 -0.65
CA HIS A 314 -13.62 4.43 0.32
C HIS A 314 -12.81 3.27 -0.30
N HIS A 315 -12.72 3.15 -1.63
CA HIS A 315 -11.76 2.25 -2.30
C HIS A 315 -10.33 2.79 -2.27
N TRP A 316 -10.14 4.11 -2.10
CA TRP A 316 -8.86 4.80 -2.18
C TRP A 316 -8.02 4.73 -0.90
N VAL A 317 -8.26 3.75 -0.01
CA VAL A 317 -7.51 3.56 1.25
C VAL A 317 -5.98 3.43 1.04
N TYR A 318 -5.54 3.11 -0.17
CA TYR A 318 -4.13 3.09 -0.56
C TYR A 318 -3.44 4.46 -0.50
N VAL A 319 -4.19 5.56 -0.38
CA VAL A 319 -3.67 6.90 -0.10
C VAL A 319 -2.77 6.94 1.14
N LEU A 320 -2.89 5.96 2.06
CA LEU A 320 -1.98 5.79 3.20
C LEU A 320 -0.50 5.76 2.82
N VAL A 321 -0.15 5.39 1.58
CA VAL A 321 1.22 5.42 1.06
C VAL A 321 1.82 6.84 1.02
N LEU A 322 0.99 7.88 0.97
CA LEU A 322 1.44 9.27 0.94
C LEU A 322 2.09 9.69 2.27
N LEU A 323 1.59 9.22 3.41
CA LEU A 323 2.07 9.60 4.73
C LEU A 323 3.54 9.23 5.00
N PRO A 324 4.00 7.98 4.76
CA PRO A 324 5.42 7.64 4.90
C PRO A 324 6.29 8.38 3.89
N ILE A 325 5.81 8.65 2.66
CA ILE A 325 6.54 9.46 1.67
C ILE A 325 6.68 10.91 2.17
N ALA A 326 5.68 11.48 2.83
CA ALA A 326 5.74 12.84 3.37
C ALA A 326 6.83 13.00 4.44
N VAL A 327 7.04 11.99 5.30
CA VAL A 327 7.95 12.10 6.44
C VAL A 327 9.34 11.51 6.20
N ALA A 328 9.46 10.44 5.41
CA ALA A 328 10.72 9.72 5.28
C ALA A 328 11.79 10.58 4.57
N PRO A 329 13.03 10.67 5.10
CA PRO A 329 14.07 11.56 4.58
C PRO A 329 14.40 11.34 3.10
N ALA A 330 14.34 10.08 2.63
CA ALA A 330 14.62 9.71 1.24
C ALA A 330 13.70 10.41 0.22
N TYR A 331 12.50 10.82 0.65
CA TYR A 331 11.48 11.41 -0.23
C TYR A 331 11.28 12.91 -0.03
N ARG A 332 12.27 13.62 0.55
CA ARG A 332 12.17 15.08 0.80
C ARG A 332 11.72 15.89 -0.41
N ALA A 333 12.16 15.51 -1.62
CA ALA A 333 11.85 16.20 -2.87
C ALA A 333 10.37 16.05 -3.29
N TRP A 334 9.67 15.02 -2.78
CA TRP A 334 8.27 14.76 -3.06
C TRP A 334 7.31 15.54 -2.16
N ARG A 335 7.80 16.11 -1.05
CA ARG A 335 6.95 16.75 -0.03
C ARG A 335 6.08 17.87 -0.57
N ALA A 336 6.61 18.67 -1.50
CA ALA A 336 5.88 19.77 -2.14
C ALA A 336 4.66 19.30 -2.95
N LEU A 337 4.63 18.03 -3.38
CA LEU A 337 3.50 17.42 -4.09
C LEU A 337 2.62 16.61 -3.15
N VAL A 338 3.24 15.85 -2.25
CA VAL A 338 2.55 14.88 -1.39
C VAL A 338 1.77 15.56 -0.27
N ILE A 339 2.27 16.66 0.30
CA ILE A 339 1.57 17.38 1.37
C ILE A 339 0.26 18.00 0.83
N PRO A 340 0.25 18.74 -0.29
CA PRO A 340 -1.02 19.19 -0.89
C PRO A 340 -1.95 18.04 -1.26
N ALA A 341 -1.42 16.91 -1.77
CA ALA A 341 -2.24 15.75 -2.07
C ALA A 341 -2.94 15.21 -0.80
N ILE A 342 -2.22 15.08 0.32
CA ILE A 342 -2.81 14.71 1.62
C ILE A 342 -3.94 15.68 1.99
N VAL A 343 -3.73 16.98 1.84
CA VAL A 343 -4.77 18.00 2.12
C VAL A 343 -6.00 17.79 1.23
N VAL A 344 -5.83 17.53 -0.08
CA VAL A 344 -6.96 17.23 -0.98
C VAL A 344 -7.73 15.99 -0.51
N PHE A 345 -7.05 14.95 -0.06
CA PHE A 345 -7.70 13.76 0.48
C PHE A 345 -8.34 13.96 1.87
N ILE A 346 -7.94 14.98 2.63
CA ILE A 346 -8.64 15.37 3.88
C ILE A 346 -9.88 16.20 3.55
N VAL A 347 -9.74 17.21 2.68
CA VAL A 347 -10.82 18.14 2.30
C VAL A 347 -11.92 17.44 1.53
N ALA A 348 -11.56 16.46 0.70
CA ALA A 348 -12.47 15.71 -0.15
C ALA A 348 -13.35 16.60 -1.05
N PRO A 349 -12.75 17.32 -2.03
CA PRO A 349 -13.44 18.30 -2.86
C PRO A 349 -14.74 17.82 -3.53
N HIS A 350 -14.85 16.52 -3.81
CA HIS A 350 -16.06 15.92 -4.38
C HIS A 350 -17.31 16.12 -3.53
N ARG A 351 -17.18 16.38 -2.23
CA ARG A 351 -18.30 16.70 -1.32
C ARG A 351 -18.94 18.06 -1.60
N PHE A 352 -18.24 18.93 -2.33
CA PHE A 352 -18.74 20.23 -2.75
C PHE A 352 -19.20 20.23 -4.20
N ALA A 353 -19.19 19.06 -4.88
CA ALA A 353 -19.73 18.94 -6.23
C ALA A 353 -21.20 19.36 -6.27
N ILE A 354 -21.60 20.00 -7.36
CA ILE A 354 -22.98 20.42 -7.61
C ILE A 354 -23.74 19.19 -8.09
N ASP A 355 -24.86 18.87 -7.44
CA ASP A 355 -25.78 17.85 -7.90
C ASP A 355 -26.49 18.33 -9.17
N ASP A 356 -26.55 17.48 -10.20
CA ASP A 356 -27.20 17.72 -11.49
C ASP A 356 -26.94 19.11 -12.11
N PRO A 357 -25.67 19.44 -12.44
CA PRO A 357 -25.34 20.76 -12.97
C PRO A 357 -25.94 20.97 -14.36
N SER A 358 -26.89 21.91 -14.48
CA SER A 358 -27.52 22.27 -15.76
C SER A 358 -26.76 23.34 -16.55
N SER A 359 -25.83 24.06 -15.90
CA SER A 359 -25.03 25.11 -16.54
C SER A 359 -23.62 24.64 -16.90
N ILE A 360 -23.05 25.19 -17.97
CA ILE A 360 -21.65 24.95 -18.36
C ILE A 360 -20.69 25.28 -17.21
N ALA A 361 -20.97 26.34 -16.45
CA ALA A 361 -20.19 26.72 -15.27
C ALA A 361 -20.25 25.63 -14.18
N GLY A 362 -21.42 25.04 -13.93
CA GLY A 362 -21.58 23.94 -12.98
C GLY A 362 -20.86 22.67 -13.42
N ILE A 363 -20.91 22.34 -14.71
CA ILE A 363 -20.19 21.21 -15.29
C ILE A 363 -18.67 21.43 -15.17
N ALA A 364 -18.17 22.62 -15.51
CA ALA A 364 -16.76 22.98 -15.37
C ALA A 364 -16.31 22.94 -13.90
N TYR A 365 -17.15 23.41 -12.98
CA TYR A 365 -16.90 23.32 -11.54
C TYR A 365 -16.77 21.85 -11.09
N ASN A 366 -17.69 20.98 -11.47
CA ASN A 366 -17.62 19.55 -11.16
C ASN A 366 -16.44 18.85 -11.82
N PHE A 367 -16.06 19.28 -13.03
CA PHE A 367 -14.89 18.77 -13.71
C PHE A 367 -13.62 19.06 -12.91
N VAL A 368 -13.48 20.23 -12.28
CA VAL A 368 -12.29 20.62 -11.50
C VAL A 368 -12.40 20.16 -10.04
N VAL A 369 -13.40 20.67 -9.31
CA VAL A 369 -13.58 20.45 -7.87
C VAL A 369 -14.13 19.06 -7.59
N GLY A 370 -15.16 18.64 -8.32
CA GLY A 370 -15.77 17.32 -8.18
C GLY A 370 -14.80 16.15 -8.44
N ASN A 371 -13.70 16.40 -9.16
CA ASN A 371 -12.63 15.43 -9.47
C ASN A 371 -11.34 15.66 -8.68
N GLY A 372 -11.34 16.45 -7.61
CA GLY A 372 -10.10 16.88 -6.96
C GLY A 372 -9.14 15.73 -6.61
N GLN A 373 -9.66 14.58 -6.16
CA GLN A 373 -8.84 13.40 -5.84
C GLN A 373 -8.31 12.71 -7.11
N PHE A 374 -9.14 12.59 -8.17
CA PHE A 374 -8.70 12.08 -9.47
C PHE A 374 -7.58 12.96 -10.07
N TRP A 375 -7.74 14.28 -10.10
CA TRP A 375 -6.72 15.18 -10.63
C TRP A 375 -5.44 15.15 -9.81
N THR A 376 -5.55 15.06 -8.49
CA THR A 376 -4.39 14.88 -7.61
C THR A 376 -3.62 13.61 -7.96
N ALA A 377 -4.32 12.50 -8.22
CA ALA A 377 -3.70 11.28 -8.71
C ALA A 377 -2.98 11.48 -10.05
N MET A 378 -3.62 12.17 -11.01
CA MET A 378 -2.98 12.44 -12.31
C MET A 378 -1.73 13.33 -12.19
N VAL A 379 -1.73 14.32 -11.31
CA VAL A 379 -0.56 15.16 -11.01
C VAL A 379 0.58 14.32 -10.42
N LEU A 380 0.28 13.43 -9.47
CA LEU A 380 1.27 12.53 -8.87
C LEU A 380 1.85 11.56 -9.92
N LEU A 381 1.01 11.02 -10.81
CA LEU A 381 1.44 10.17 -11.91
C LEU A 381 2.34 10.92 -12.90
N GLY A 382 1.97 12.16 -13.27
CA GLY A 382 2.78 13.02 -14.13
C GLY A 382 4.15 13.35 -13.52
N ALA A 383 4.17 13.69 -12.23
CA ALA A 383 5.43 13.92 -11.50
C ALA A 383 6.30 12.64 -11.45
N ALA A 384 5.68 11.48 -11.22
CA ALA A 384 6.36 10.20 -11.25
C ALA A 384 6.93 9.86 -12.62
N PHE A 385 6.21 10.18 -13.70
CA PHE A 385 6.70 10.03 -15.06
C PHE A 385 7.93 10.89 -15.33
N ILE A 386 7.90 12.17 -14.96
CA ILE A 386 9.04 13.09 -15.08
C ILE A 386 10.25 12.57 -14.28
N ALA A 387 10.04 12.13 -13.04
CA ALA A 387 11.08 11.57 -12.20
C ALA A 387 11.63 10.23 -12.72
N ALA A 388 10.80 9.38 -13.32
CA ALA A 388 11.19 8.10 -13.91
C ALA A 388 12.03 8.26 -15.19
N ARG A 389 11.83 9.35 -15.94
CA ARG A 389 12.61 9.68 -17.15
C ARG A 389 14.05 10.10 -16.86
N ARG A 390 14.30 10.77 -15.74
CA ARG A 390 15.65 11.23 -15.39
C ARG A 390 16.62 10.04 -15.37
N HIS A 391 17.72 10.11 -16.13
CA HIS A 391 18.71 9.03 -16.19
C HIS A 391 19.34 8.82 -14.82
N VAL A 392 19.49 7.54 -14.46
CA VAL A 392 20.38 7.13 -13.38
C VAL A 392 21.61 6.60 -14.10
N PRO A 393 22.79 7.23 -13.97
CA PRO A 393 24.05 6.61 -14.37
C PRO A 393 24.13 5.25 -13.69
N ALA A 394 24.45 4.20 -14.45
CA ALA A 394 24.65 2.88 -13.87
C ALA A 394 25.75 2.97 -12.81
N SER A 395 25.39 2.87 -11.54
CA SER A 395 26.35 2.82 -10.44
C SER A 395 27.19 1.54 -10.61
N GLY A 396 28.45 1.74 -10.99
CA GLY A 396 29.60 0.84 -10.84
C GLY A 396 29.34 -0.66 -10.85
N ALA A 397 29.59 -1.30 -11.99
CA ALA A 397 30.18 -2.64 -11.94
C ALA A 397 31.48 -2.56 -11.10
N PRO A 398 31.75 -3.52 -10.20
CA PRO A 398 33.05 -3.59 -9.52
C PRO A 398 34.16 -3.61 -10.57
N GLY A 399 35.12 -2.70 -10.43
CA GLY A 399 36.18 -2.51 -11.41
C GLY A 399 36.88 -3.82 -11.76
N SER A 400 36.84 -4.18 -13.05
CA SER A 400 37.95 -4.89 -13.66
C SER A 400 39.17 -3.98 -13.53
N GLY A 401 40.12 -4.37 -12.68
CA GLY A 401 41.34 -3.63 -12.44
C GLY A 401 42.05 -3.33 -13.75
N ALA A 402 42.03 -2.07 -14.16
CA ALA A 402 43.04 -1.54 -15.03
C ALA A 402 44.31 -1.40 -14.17
N GLN A 403 45.22 -2.34 -14.35
CA GLN A 403 46.57 -2.31 -13.82
C GLN A 403 47.21 -0.97 -14.20
N ALA A 404 47.52 -0.15 -13.20
CA ALA A 404 48.52 0.89 -13.34
C ALA A 404 49.87 0.19 -13.46
N SER A 405 50.41 0.16 -14.68
CA SER A 405 51.79 -0.22 -14.95
C SER A 405 52.69 0.94 -14.52
N GLU A 406 53.04 1.00 -13.23
CA GLU A 406 54.24 1.69 -12.78
C GLU A 406 55.39 0.69 -12.76
N ALA A 407 56.34 0.89 -13.68
CA ALA A 407 57.57 0.12 -13.79
C ALA A 407 58.58 0.57 -12.71
N PRO A 408 59.24 -0.35 -11.98
CA PRO A 408 60.45 -0.03 -11.24
C PRO A 408 61.67 -0.18 -12.15
N GLY A 409 62.42 0.92 -12.28
CA GLY A 409 63.66 1.02 -13.03
C GLY A 409 64.80 0.15 -12.50
N SER A 410 65.70 -0.17 -13.43
CA SER A 410 66.89 -1.00 -13.31
C SER A 410 67.93 -0.49 -12.30
N ALA A 411 68.60 -1.46 -11.66
CA ALA A 411 69.76 -1.30 -10.80
C ALA A 411 71.04 -0.85 -11.55
N ALA A 412 71.86 -0.04 -10.88
CA ALA A 412 73.33 0.05 -10.99
C ALA A 412 73.90 0.86 -9.79
N PRO A 413 75.22 0.83 -9.47
CA PRO A 413 75.66 0.37 -8.15
C PRO A 413 76.49 1.38 -7.32
N GLY A 414 76.65 1.05 -6.04
CA GLY A 414 77.91 1.22 -5.29
C GLY A 414 78.26 2.63 -4.80
N SER A 415 77.99 2.90 -3.52
CA SER A 415 78.69 3.93 -2.76
C SER A 415 79.03 3.39 -1.37
N ALA A 416 80.32 3.43 -1.05
CA ALA A 416 80.92 3.01 0.20
C ALA A 416 80.96 4.19 1.21
N ALA A 417 80.52 3.94 2.44
CA ALA A 417 80.96 4.59 3.69
C ALA A 417 80.13 3.94 4.82
N ARG A 418 80.66 2.97 5.57
CA ARG A 418 81.46 3.17 6.80
C ARG A 418 80.73 4.03 7.83
N ASN A 419 80.16 3.41 8.86
CA ASN A 419 80.53 3.68 10.25
C ASN A 419 79.94 2.64 11.20
N ASP A 420 80.75 2.36 12.22
CA ASP A 420 80.65 1.34 13.24
C ASP A 420 79.60 1.63 14.30
N GLU A 421 79.01 0.57 14.86
CA GLU A 421 78.58 0.45 16.26
C GLU A 421 78.40 -1.05 16.55
N LEU A 422 79.43 -1.77 17.05
CA LEU A 422 79.83 -1.98 18.45
C LEU A 422 78.74 -2.51 19.40
N ARG A 423 79.06 -3.71 19.93
CA ARG A 423 78.74 -4.30 21.25
C ARG A 423 77.39 -4.98 21.40
N ALA A 424 77.39 -6.32 21.48
CA ALA A 424 77.59 -7.15 22.69
C ALA A 424 76.23 -7.43 23.36
N GLY A 425 75.86 -8.63 23.76
CA GLY A 425 76.45 -9.96 23.75
C GLY A 425 75.50 -10.88 24.52
N THR A 426 75.70 -12.21 24.39
CA THR A 426 75.36 -13.28 25.36
C THR A 426 73.88 -13.49 25.77
N VAL A 427 73.33 -14.68 26.04
CA VAL A 427 73.62 -16.13 25.89
C VAL A 427 72.45 -16.85 26.62
N ASN A 428 71.97 -18.00 26.08
CA ASN A 428 71.26 -19.14 26.73
C ASN A 428 70.00 -18.89 27.60
N ALA A 429 69.05 -19.80 27.86
CA ALA A 429 68.86 -21.26 27.73
C ALA A 429 67.33 -21.52 27.62
N ARG A 430 66.84 -22.48 26.81
CA ARG A 430 66.42 -23.85 27.18
C ARG A 430 65.55 -23.98 28.46
N ILE A 431 64.34 -24.55 28.33
CA ILE A 431 63.90 -25.84 28.94
C ILE A 431 62.48 -26.20 28.47
N ASP A 432 62.32 -27.51 28.25
CA ASP A 432 61.19 -28.29 27.73
C ASP A 432 60.07 -28.65 28.75
N HIS A 433 58.90 -28.97 28.18
CA HIS A 433 57.89 -30.01 28.48
C HIS A 433 57.43 -30.39 29.90
N THR A 434 56.10 -30.41 30.12
CA THR A 434 55.22 -31.59 30.40
C THR A 434 53.79 -31.12 30.78
N MET A 435 52.71 -31.53 30.08
CA MET A 435 51.86 -32.76 30.13
C MET A 435 50.80 -32.84 31.28
N ALA A 436 49.61 -33.36 30.92
CA ALA A 436 48.45 -33.88 31.70
C ALA A 436 47.15 -33.05 31.56
N GLU A 437 46.19 -33.41 30.70
CA GLU A 437 45.05 -34.37 30.88
C GLU A 437 43.95 -33.95 31.90
N VAL A 438 42.78 -33.49 31.37
CA VAL A 438 41.37 -34.03 31.41
C VAL A 438 40.92 -34.78 32.70
N PRO A 439 39.62 -34.87 33.15
CA PRO A 439 38.28 -34.52 32.58
C PRO A 439 37.39 -33.65 33.54
N ARG A 440 36.15 -33.21 33.26
CA ARG A 440 34.97 -33.74 32.52
C ARG A 440 34.21 -32.62 31.83
#